data_AF-A0AA41X923-F1
#
_entry.id   AF-A0AA41X923-F1
#
_cell.length_a   1.000
_cell.length_b   1.000
_cell.length_c   1.000
_cell.angle_alpha   90.00
_cell.angle_beta   90.00
_cell.angle_gamma   90.00
#
_symmetry.space_group_name_H-M   'P 1'
#
loop_
_entity.id
_entity.type
_entity.pdbx_description
1 polymer ?
#
loop_
_entity_poly.entity_id
_entity_poly.type
_entity_poly.pdbx_seq_one_letter_code
_entity_poly.pdbx_strand_id
1 'polypeptide(L)'
;MEQIISLHLEFLQQVRADQEVMRQLKERKIEILDGFEHNVEMVRQFYQKWYGQMPRKRIVLCGINPGKKGAGKTGIPFIDYRSLSHLMQGVHGKDAEQSAQFVYTIISEMGAEHFFSNVYLTNVWNVNTYLDNFYKASCLNSTGVRYPSV
;
A
#
# COMPACT_ATOMS: atom_id res chain seq x y z
N MET A 1 16.43 4.65 4.26
CA MET A 1 15.36 3.75 3.76
C MET A 1 15.50 2.35 4.31
N GLU A 2 16.69 1.73 4.34
CA GLU A 2 16.87 0.39 4.94
C GLU A 2 16.32 0.26 6.36
N GLN A 3 16.56 1.25 7.23
CA GLN A 3 16.00 1.24 8.59
C GLN A 3 14.46 1.13 8.62
N ILE A 4 13.76 1.79 7.69
CA ILE A 4 12.29 1.72 7.60
C ILE A 4 11.85 0.32 7.18
N ILE A 5 12.58 -0.30 6.24
CA ILE A 5 12.30 -1.66 5.79
C ILE A 5 12.52 -2.64 6.95
N SER A 6 13.65 -2.54 7.66
CA SER A 6 13.95 -3.37 8.83
C SER A 6 12.88 -3.25 9.91
N LEU A 7 12.50 -2.03 10.29
CA LEU A 7 11.46 -1.79 11.29
C LEU A 7 10.11 -2.40 10.88
N HIS A 8 9.76 -2.33 9.60
CA HIS A 8 8.53 -2.92 9.09
C HIS A 8 8.54 -4.45 9.16
N LEU A 9 9.65 -5.09 8.76
CA LEU A 9 9.81 -6.54 8.85
C LEU A 9 9.79 -7.03 10.30
N GLU A 10 10.53 -6.34 11.17
CA GLU A 10 10.57 -6.66 12.61
C GLU A 10 9.18 -6.56 13.23
N PHE A 11 8.42 -5.51 12.89
CA PHE A 11 7.04 -5.37 13.35
C PHE A 11 6.15 -6.53 12.88
N LEU A 12 6.19 -6.89 11.59
CA LEU A 12 5.39 -8.01 11.07
C LEU A 12 5.79 -9.33 11.71
N GLN A 13 7.08 -9.56 11.92
CA GLN A 13 7.59 -10.75 12.60
C GLN A 13 7.08 -10.82 14.05
N GLN A 14 7.10 -9.71 14.79
CA GLN A 14 6.58 -9.63 16.15
C GLN A 14 5.08 -9.93 16.20
N VAL A 15 4.28 -9.31 15.33
CA VAL A 15 2.84 -9.56 15.25
C VAL A 15 2.54 -11.02 14.93
N ARG A 16 3.29 -11.65 14.01
CA ARG A 16 3.11 -13.06 13.66
C ARG A 16 3.55 -14.03 14.75
N ALA A 17 4.52 -13.64 15.58
CA ALA A 17 5.00 -14.44 16.70
C ALA A 17 4.03 -14.39 17.91
N ASP A 18 3.21 -13.36 18.01
CA ASP A 18 2.22 -13.21 19.08
C ASP A 18 0.97 -14.06 18.80
N GLN A 19 0.85 -15.18 19.51
CA GLN A 19 -0.26 -16.12 19.36
C GLN A 19 -1.63 -15.51 19.71
N GLU A 20 -1.66 -14.61 20.69
CA GLU A 20 -2.91 -13.99 21.14
C GLU A 20 -3.39 -12.97 20.10
N VAL A 21 -2.48 -12.14 19.57
CA VAL A 21 -2.80 -11.23 18.47
C VAL A 21 -3.27 -12.02 17.25
N MET A 22 -2.55 -13.06 16.85
CA MET A 22 -2.94 -13.88 15.68
C MET A 22 -4.29 -14.58 15.88
N ARG A 23 -4.60 -15.02 17.11
CA ARG A 23 -5.93 -15.57 17.46
C ARG A 23 -7.02 -14.52 17.29
N GLN A 24 -6.82 -13.31 17.82
CA GLN A 24 -7.78 -12.21 17.70
C GLN A 24 -8.00 -11.76 16.25
N LEU A 25 -6.94 -11.68 15.45
CA LEU A 25 -7.04 -11.36 14.03
C LEU A 25 -7.89 -12.40 13.30
N LYS A 26 -7.65 -13.69 13.56
CA LYS A 26 -8.42 -14.79 12.97
C LYS A 26 -9.90 -14.71 13.37
N GLU A 27 -10.19 -14.52 14.65
CA GLU A 27 -11.58 -14.40 15.17
C GLU A 27 -12.34 -13.23 14.56
N ARG A 28 -11.64 -12.11 14.36
CA ARG A 28 -12.20 -10.89 13.75
C ARG A 28 -12.15 -10.88 12.23
N LYS A 29 -11.66 -11.96 11.60
CA LYS A 29 -11.49 -12.07 10.14
C LYS A 29 -10.64 -10.91 9.57
N ILE A 30 -9.54 -10.61 10.25
CA ILE A 30 -8.54 -9.62 9.84
C ILE A 30 -7.34 -10.38 9.27
N GLU A 31 -6.82 -9.90 8.14
CA GLU A 31 -5.74 -10.56 7.40
C GLU A 31 -4.55 -9.61 7.28
N ILE A 32 -3.37 -10.08 7.68
CA ILE A 32 -2.11 -9.39 7.42
C ILE A 32 -1.72 -9.70 5.98
N LEU A 33 -1.64 -8.66 5.14
CA LEU A 33 -1.16 -8.82 3.78
C LEU A 33 0.36 -8.93 3.79
N ASP A 34 0.88 -9.94 3.12
CA ASP A 34 2.27 -10.38 3.17
C ASP A 34 3.11 -9.90 1.97
N GLY A 35 2.53 -9.09 1.08
CA GLY A 35 3.21 -8.60 -0.12
C GLY A 35 4.49 -7.82 0.19
N PHE A 36 4.53 -7.10 1.31
CA PHE A 36 5.76 -6.43 1.76
C PHE A 36 6.87 -7.42 2.11
N GLU A 37 6.55 -8.46 2.90
CA GLU A 37 7.50 -9.49 3.33
C GLU A 37 8.02 -10.30 2.13
N HIS A 38 7.12 -10.69 1.23
CA HIS A 38 7.45 -11.50 0.05
C HIS A 38 8.25 -10.72 -1.01
N ASN A 39 8.08 -9.40 -1.10
CA ASN A 39 8.70 -8.58 -2.14
C ASN A 39 9.72 -7.58 -1.58
N VAL A 40 10.33 -7.87 -0.43
CA VAL A 40 11.26 -6.94 0.25
C VAL A 40 12.36 -6.39 -0.67
N GLU A 41 12.90 -7.21 -1.58
CA GLU A 41 13.95 -6.77 -2.50
C GLU A 41 13.43 -5.80 -3.56
N MET A 42 12.22 -6.05 -4.08
CA MET A 42 11.54 -5.13 -5.01
C MET A 42 11.19 -3.80 -4.32
N VAL A 43 10.69 -3.88 -3.09
CA VAL A 43 10.41 -2.72 -2.24
C VAL A 43 11.69 -1.92 -1.99
N ARG A 44 12.79 -2.59 -1.68
CA ARG A 44 14.11 -1.97 -1.49
C ARG A 44 14.56 -1.23 -2.75
N GLN A 45 14.53 -1.89 -3.90
CA GLN A 45 14.92 -1.29 -5.18
C GLN A 45 14.04 -0.09 -5.53
N PHE A 46 12.73 -0.17 -5.28
CA PHE A 46 11.82 0.96 -5.46
C PHE A 46 12.22 2.15 -4.57
N TYR A 47 12.46 1.91 -3.27
CA TYR A 47 12.85 2.96 -2.34
C TYR A 47 14.21 3.56 -2.67
N GLN A 48 15.19 2.76 -3.09
CA GLN A 48 16.48 3.24 -3.53
C GLN A 48 16.35 4.13 -4.78
N LYS A 49 15.58 3.68 -5.78
CA LYS A 49 15.36 4.43 -7.02
C LYS A 49 14.68 5.78 -6.79
N TRP A 50 13.58 5.79 -6.05
CA TRP A 50 12.70 6.97 -5.97
C TRP A 50 12.94 7.85 -4.74
N TYR A 51 13.51 7.29 -3.68
CA TYR A 51 13.70 7.98 -2.40
C TYR A 51 15.13 7.94 -1.86
N GLY A 52 16.08 7.32 -2.59
CA GLY A 52 17.48 7.21 -2.18
C GLY A 52 18.31 8.49 -2.31
N GLN A 53 17.78 9.54 -2.94
CA GLN A 53 18.44 10.85 -3.00
C GLN A 53 18.51 11.51 -1.61
N MET A 54 19.39 12.51 -1.46
CA MET A 54 19.56 13.28 -0.21
C MET A 54 18.21 13.74 0.38
N PRO A 55 18.10 13.89 1.72
CA PRO A 55 16.84 14.23 2.37
C PRO A 55 16.15 15.44 1.74
N ARG A 56 14.90 15.26 1.33
CA ARG A 56 14.03 16.31 0.78
C ARG A 56 12.76 16.40 1.60
N LYS A 57 12.23 17.62 1.75
CA LYS A 57 10.87 17.81 2.25
C LYS A 57 9.90 17.31 1.18
N ARG A 58 8.99 16.42 1.58
CA ARG A 58 7.96 15.85 0.70
C ARG A 58 6.60 16.01 1.36
N ILE A 59 5.57 16.22 0.54
CA ILE A 59 4.19 16.07 0.96
C ILE A 59 3.93 14.57 1.18
N VAL A 60 3.32 14.20 2.30
CA VAL A 60 2.98 12.81 2.56
C VAL A 60 1.58 12.53 2.01
N LEU A 61 1.49 11.63 1.03
CA LEU A 61 0.23 11.04 0.61
C LEU A 61 0.03 9.75 1.39
N CYS A 62 -0.92 9.78 2.33
CA CYS A 62 -1.14 8.71 3.29
C CYS A 62 -2.43 7.95 2.95
N GLY A 63 -2.30 6.68 2.58
CA GLY A 63 -3.41 5.75 2.42
C GLY A 63 -3.84 5.18 3.77
N ILE A 64 -5.04 4.60 3.81
CA ILE A 64 -5.54 3.97 5.04
C ILE A 64 -4.79 2.65 5.23
N ASN A 65 -5.02 1.69 4.33
CA ASN A 65 -4.50 0.33 4.38
C ASN A 65 -4.12 -0.16 2.97
N PRO A 66 -3.21 -1.14 2.83
CA PRO A 66 -2.94 -1.77 1.56
C PRO A 66 -4.17 -2.52 1.02
N GLY A 67 -4.51 -2.28 -0.24
CA GLY A 67 -5.53 -3.06 -0.94
C GLY A 67 -5.00 -4.41 -1.43
N LYS A 68 -5.88 -5.42 -1.50
CA LYS A 68 -5.54 -6.82 -1.84
C LYS A 68 -4.96 -6.99 -3.24
N LYS A 69 -5.24 -6.08 -4.18
CA LYS A 69 -4.77 -6.18 -5.57
C LYS A 69 -3.62 -5.22 -5.86
N GLY A 70 -3.43 -4.20 -5.03
CA GLY A 70 -2.35 -3.22 -5.14
C GLY A 70 -1.22 -3.50 -4.16
N ALA A 71 -1.04 -2.58 -3.21
CA ALA A 71 0.04 -2.59 -2.23
C ALA A 71 0.11 -3.88 -1.39
N GLY A 72 -1.01 -4.58 -1.23
CA GLY A 72 -1.07 -5.88 -0.56
C GLY A 72 -0.30 -6.99 -1.27
N LYS A 73 -0.06 -6.85 -2.58
CA LYS A 73 0.77 -7.77 -3.37
C LYS A 73 2.18 -7.22 -3.58
N THR A 74 2.31 -5.94 -3.93
CA THR A 74 3.60 -5.33 -4.28
C THR A 74 4.44 -4.94 -3.06
N GLY A 75 3.81 -4.73 -1.91
CA GLY A 75 4.43 -4.12 -0.73
C GLY A 75 4.62 -2.60 -0.82
N ILE A 76 4.21 -1.95 -1.92
CA ILE A 76 4.44 -0.53 -2.17
C ILE A 76 3.10 0.23 -2.11
N PRO A 77 2.94 1.20 -1.19
CA PRO A 77 1.69 1.97 -1.04
C PRO A 77 1.26 2.63 -2.35
N PHE A 78 -0.03 2.48 -2.69
CA PHE A 78 -0.67 2.98 -3.92
C PHE A 78 -0.07 2.49 -5.25
N ILE A 79 0.82 1.50 -5.25
CA ILE A 79 1.41 0.96 -6.48
C ILE A 79 1.01 -0.50 -6.64
N ASP A 80 0.23 -0.81 -7.67
CA ASP A 80 -0.05 -2.19 -8.09
C ASP A 80 1.00 -2.69 -9.09
N TYR A 81 0.94 -3.97 -9.49
CA TYR A 81 1.93 -4.53 -10.42
C TYR A 81 1.93 -3.86 -11.79
N ARG A 82 0.74 -3.47 -12.30
CA ARG A 82 0.63 -2.77 -13.58
C ARG A 82 1.36 -1.43 -13.53
N SER A 83 1.09 -0.60 -12.54
CA SER A 83 1.77 0.67 -12.31
C SER A 83 3.26 0.47 -12.06
N LEU A 84 3.65 -0.51 -11.24
CA LEU A 84 5.04 -0.78 -10.94
C LEU A 84 5.85 -1.17 -12.18
N SER A 85 5.23 -1.91 -13.13
CA SER A 85 5.87 -2.30 -14.39
C SER A 85 6.25 -1.10 -15.28
N HIS A 86 5.57 0.03 -15.11
CA HIS A 86 5.93 1.28 -15.77
C HIS A 86 6.99 2.08 -14.99
N LEU A 87 7.06 1.90 -13.68
CA LEU A 87 8.00 2.62 -12.80
C LEU A 87 9.35 1.92 -12.65
N MET A 88 9.42 0.60 -12.83
CA MET A 88 10.61 -0.22 -12.64
C MET A 88 10.76 -1.24 -13.75
N GLN A 89 12.00 -1.44 -14.21
CA GLN A 89 12.33 -2.48 -15.18
C GLN A 89 12.32 -3.86 -14.49
N GLY A 90 12.04 -4.92 -15.25
CA GLY A 90 12.07 -6.30 -14.75
C GLY A 90 10.88 -6.71 -13.85
N VAL A 91 9.87 -5.85 -13.71
CA VAL A 91 8.65 -6.19 -12.97
C VAL A 91 7.62 -6.79 -13.93
N HIS A 92 7.20 -8.01 -13.61
CA HIS A 92 6.23 -8.77 -14.38
C HIS A 92 4.95 -8.99 -13.55
N GLY A 93 3.83 -8.44 -14.01
CA GLY A 93 2.53 -8.61 -13.37
C GLY A 93 1.47 -7.73 -14.02
N LYS A 94 0.21 -8.19 -13.99
CA LYS A 94 -0.93 -7.49 -14.62
C LYS A 94 -2.02 -7.10 -13.63
N ASP A 95 -1.85 -7.44 -12.35
CA ASP A 95 -2.79 -7.03 -11.31
C ASP A 95 -2.92 -5.51 -11.28
N ALA A 96 -4.17 -5.05 -11.28
CA ALA A 96 -4.52 -3.65 -11.22
C ALA A 96 -5.55 -3.40 -10.12
N GLU A 97 -5.37 -2.33 -9.38
CA GLU A 97 -6.28 -1.85 -8.34
C GLU A 97 -6.71 -0.42 -8.67
N GLN A 98 -8.01 -0.13 -8.65
CA GLN A 98 -8.54 1.15 -9.16
C GLN A 98 -7.93 2.38 -8.46
N SER A 99 -7.73 2.31 -7.14
CA SER A 99 -7.07 3.36 -6.36
C SER A 99 -5.60 3.54 -6.75
N ALA A 100 -4.87 2.43 -6.95
CA ALA A 100 -3.48 2.47 -7.39
C ALA A 100 -3.34 3.02 -8.81
N GLN A 101 -4.23 2.61 -9.72
CA GLN A 101 -4.28 3.13 -11.08
C GLN A 101 -4.57 4.64 -11.10
N PHE A 102 -5.49 5.12 -10.25
CA PHE A 102 -5.75 6.55 -10.11
C PHE A 102 -4.53 7.33 -9.61
N VAL A 103 -3.81 6.84 -8.61
CA VAL A 103 -2.56 7.49 -8.17
C VAL A 103 -1.52 7.44 -9.28
N TYR A 104 -1.45 6.34 -10.03
CA TYR A 104 -0.54 6.23 -11.16
C TYR A 104 -0.85 7.20 -12.30
N THR A 105 -2.11 7.54 -12.60
CA THR A 105 -2.40 8.58 -13.58
C THR A 105 -1.82 9.92 -13.13
N ILE A 106 -1.93 10.28 -11.85
CA ILE A 106 -1.29 11.48 -11.29
C ILE A 106 0.24 11.43 -11.44
N ILE A 107 0.86 10.30 -11.08
CA ILE A 107 2.31 10.09 -11.23
C ILE A 107 2.73 10.25 -12.69
N SER A 108 1.96 9.69 -13.61
CA SER A 108 2.23 9.73 -15.05
C SER A 108 2.14 11.16 -15.60
N GLU A 109 1.09 11.90 -15.25
CA GLU A 109 0.88 13.28 -15.70
C GLU A 109 1.92 14.26 -15.12
N MET A 110 2.31 14.08 -13.85
CA MET A 110 3.34 14.91 -13.22
C MET A 110 4.77 14.53 -13.66
N GLY A 111 4.96 13.32 -14.17
CA GLY A 111 6.26 12.69 -14.35
C GLY A 111 6.78 12.07 -13.04
N ALA A 112 7.19 10.80 -13.10
CA ALA A 112 7.54 10.02 -11.91
C ALA A 112 8.68 10.63 -11.07
N GLU A 113 9.74 11.13 -11.71
CA GLU A 113 10.85 11.77 -10.99
C GLU A 113 10.41 13.02 -10.23
N HIS A 114 9.59 13.86 -10.86
CA HIS A 114 9.05 15.06 -10.24
C HIS A 114 8.09 14.72 -9.09
N PHE A 115 7.22 13.73 -9.30
CA PHE A 115 6.31 13.23 -8.28
C PHE A 115 7.06 12.73 -7.04
N PHE A 116 7.94 11.74 -7.18
CA PHE A 116 8.64 11.13 -6.04
C PHE A 116 9.68 12.05 -5.38
N SER A 117 10.11 13.10 -6.07
CA SER A 117 10.92 14.17 -5.48
C SER A 117 10.12 15.05 -4.51
N ASN A 118 8.81 15.16 -4.68
CA ASN A 118 7.94 16.07 -3.93
C ASN A 118 6.90 15.35 -3.05
N VAL A 119 6.61 14.08 -3.31
CA VAL A 119 5.56 13.30 -2.64
C VAL A 119 6.15 12.01 -2.07
N TYR A 120 5.77 11.66 -0.85
CA TYR A 120 6.08 10.39 -0.21
C TYR A 120 4.81 9.58 -0.01
N LEU A 121 4.79 8.34 -0.50
CA LEU A 121 3.66 7.43 -0.38
C LEU A 121 3.79 6.57 0.88
N THR A 122 2.73 6.47 1.68
CA THR A 122 2.69 5.60 2.86
C THR A 122 1.26 5.15 3.18
N ASN A 123 1.09 4.19 4.10
CA ASN A 123 -0.19 3.79 4.66
C ASN A 123 -0.18 4.00 6.17
N VAL A 124 -1.35 4.26 6.78
CA VAL A 124 -1.48 4.33 8.24
C VAL A 124 -1.38 2.93 8.85
N TRP A 125 -2.02 1.91 8.27
CA TRP A 125 -1.93 0.53 8.76
C TRP A 125 -1.44 -0.47 7.70
N ASN A 126 -0.88 -1.59 8.18
CA ASN A 126 -0.32 -2.67 7.37
C ASN A 126 -1.26 -3.89 7.24
N VAL A 127 -2.43 -3.82 7.87
CA VAL A 127 -3.42 -4.89 7.84
C VAL A 127 -4.48 -4.60 6.81
N ASN A 128 -5.03 -5.66 6.23
CA ASN A 128 -6.29 -5.55 5.56
C ASN A 128 -7.38 -6.28 6.35
N THR A 129 -8.56 -5.75 6.23
CA THR A 129 -9.74 -6.22 6.94
C THR A 129 -10.75 -6.57 5.87
N TYR A 130 -11.53 -7.65 6.03
CA TYR A 130 -12.73 -7.87 5.22
C TYR A 130 -13.76 -6.79 5.58
N LEU A 131 -13.51 -5.55 5.17
CA LEU A 131 -14.37 -4.39 5.33
C LEU A 131 -15.34 -4.28 4.17
N ASP A 132 -15.90 -5.39 3.72
CA ASP A 132 -17.12 -5.37 2.92
C ASP A 132 -18.23 -4.58 3.66
N ASN A 133 -18.12 -4.45 4.99
CA ASN A 133 -19.06 -3.70 5.83
C ASN A 133 -18.62 -2.28 6.22
N PHE A 134 -17.33 -1.91 6.20
CA PHE A 134 -16.95 -0.51 6.50
C PHE A 134 -17.18 0.39 5.30
N TYR A 135 -16.89 -0.09 4.08
CA TYR A 135 -17.25 0.68 2.86
C TYR A 135 -18.77 0.82 2.70
N LYS A 136 -19.56 -0.17 3.12
CA LYS A 136 -21.04 -0.02 3.18
C LYS A 136 -21.49 0.97 4.25
N ALA A 137 -20.74 1.15 5.33
CA ALA A 137 -21.07 2.08 6.41
C ALA A 137 -20.59 3.51 6.12
N SER A 138 -19.45 3.70 5.46
CA SER A 138 -18.91 5.02 5.09
C SER A 138 -19.51 5.61 3.81
N CYS A 139 -20.21 4.80 3.01
CA CYS A 139 -21.06 5.28 1.91
C CYS A 139 -22.46 5.74 2.38
N LEU A 140 -22.73 5.81 3.68
CA LEU A 140 -23.87 6.55 4.20
C LEU A 140 -23.42 8.02 4.33
N ASN A 141 -23.95 8.87 3.46
CA ASN A 141 -23.95 10.30 3.74
C ASN A 141 -24.76 10.56 5.04
N SER A 142 -24.64 11.77 5.61
CA SER A 142 -25.38 12.21 6.81
C SER A 142 -26.92 12.14 6.69
N THR A 143 -27.44 11.66 5.55
CA THR A 143 -28.85 11.46 5.22
C THR A 143 -29.25 10.00 4.99
N GLY A 144 -28.34 9.04 5.11
CA GLY A 144 -28.66 7.60 5.10
C GLY A 144 -28.98 6.97 3.74
N VAL A 145 -28.62 7.59 2.62
CA VAL A 145 -28.94 7.10 1.26
C VAL A 145 -27.79 6.28 0.69
N ARG A 146 -28.07 5.06 0.21
CA ARG A 146 -27.12 4.22 -0.54
C ARG A 146 -27.08 4.62 -2.01
N TYR A 147 -25.89 4.79 -2.57
CA TYR A 147 -25.70 4.76 -4.02
C TYR A 147 -25.77 3.31 -4.53
N PRO A 148 -26.40 3.05 -5.69
CA PRO A 148 -26.33 1.74 -6.32
C PRO A 148 -24.91 1.47 -6.80
N SER A 149 -24.45 0.23 -6.59
CA SER A 149 -23.20 -0.27 -7.14
C SER A 149 -23.26 -0.27 -8.67
N VAL A 150 -22.28 0.39 -9.30
CA VAL A 150 -21.92 0.17 -10.71
C VAL A 150 -21.23 -1.16 -10.90
#